data_AF-A0A1W1VMP9-F1
#
_entry.id   AF-A0A1W1VMP9-F1
#
_cell.length_a   1.000
_cell.length_b   1.000
_cell.length_c   1.000
_cell.angle_alpha   90.00
_cell.angle_beta   90.00
_cell.angle_gamma   90.00
#
_symmetry.space_group_name_H-M   'P 1'
#
loop_
_entity.id
_entity.type
_entity.pdbx_description
1 polymer ?
#
loop_
_entity_poly.entity_id
_entity_poly.type
_entity_poly.pdbx_seq_one_letter_code
_entity_poly.pdbx_strand_id
1 'polypeptide(L)'
;MIQIDDAGSGSLIGGTGIGIYNTETKEYYFDIIPLEYYQTKLFETKEYQNYVIQIVDKAFDKLNVTKKESIEICPGYIFDNLKEHLTLKGYPWKNSKIEGDLQDKVEESFEQYVISLGLPSNFVKHARFAFGFHRLLKWVFADFENRKLLCKTEWKSWNKWSDVDRSIYKNTLKYKDYCLKCGKKIDISTNVITMEYQTLKPSTINLHPECFTGELNEIPPIFLKRFKTTFYPANKLDFINNIPKSVYLKKIHNNVFVINYQGNLIGYLKKDLEQKLIFWLNKGFEWECNLNTLNQDSYLLLAKVKLTN
;
A
#
# COMPACT_ATOMS: atom_id res chain seq x y z
N MET A 1 -23.78 -28.43 -12.43
CA MET A 1 -22.83 -28.30 -11.28
C MET A 1 -22.66 -26.83 -10.98
N ILE A 2 -22.64 -26.46 -9.70
CA ILE A 2 -22.49 -25.08 -9.26
C ILE A 2 -21.09 -24.87 -8.69
N GLN A 3 -20.47 -23.75 -9.03
CA GLN A 3 -19.20 -23.31 -8.46
C GLN A 3 -19.40 -21.97 -7.74
N ILE A 4 -18.72 -21.78 -6.60
CA ILE A 4 -18.79 -20.56 -5.78
C ILE A 4 -17.37 -20.10 -5.43
N ASP A 5 -17.08 -18.83 -5.68
CA ASP A 5 -15.77 -18.21 -5.43
C ASP A 5 -15.91 -16.76 -4.96
N ASP A 6 -14.85 -16.20 -4.38
CA ASP A 6 -14.79 -14.82 -3.92
C ASP A 6 -13.71 -14.00 -4.63
N ALA A 7 -13.93 -12.69 -4.75
CA ALA A 7 -12.90 -11.72 -5.12
C ALA A 7 -12.90 -10.53 -4.18
N GLY A 8 -11.71 -9.99 -3.93
CA GLY A 8 -11.55 -8.80 -3.13
C GLY A 8 -11.54 -9.01 -1.62
N SER A 9 -11.58 -10.24 -1.12
CA SER A 9 -11.40 -10.54 0.31
C SER A 9 -10.05 -10.03 0.84
N GLY A 10 -9.03 -9.91 -0.01
CA GLY A 10 -7.73 -9.28 0.27
C GLY A 10 -7.59 -7.81 -0.16
N SER A 11 -8.61 -7.21 -0.78
CA SER A 11 -8.62 -5.79 -1.19
C SER A 11 -8.91 -4.86 -0.02
N LEU A 12 -8.13 -3.78 0.11
CA LEU A 12 -8.41 -2.69 1.05
C LEU A 12 -9.68 -1.90 0.68
N ILE A 13 -10.00 -1.79 -0.62
CA ILE A 13 -11.10 -0.96 -1.13
C ILE A 13 -12.34 -1.81 -1.37
N GLY A 14 -13.49 -1.28 -0.96
CA GLY A 14 -14.81 -1.82 -1.22
C GLY A 14 -15.16 -3.05 -0.37
N GLY A 15 -16.28 -3.69 -0.72
CA GLY A 15 -16.72 -4.94 -0.15
C GLY A 15 -15.92 -6.16 -0.61
N THR A 16 -16.55 -7.32 -0.57
CA THR A 16 -16.03 -8.56 -1.15
C THR A 16 -17.07 -9.12 -2.11
N GLY A 17 -16.65 -9.45 -3.33
CA GLY A 17 -17.53 -10.03 -4.33
C GLY A 17 -17.66 -11.53 -4.15
N ILE A 18 -18.87 -12.05 -4.30
CA ILE A 18 -19.19 -13.47 -4.28
C ILE A 18 -19.79 -13.83 -5.64
N GLY A 19 -19.16 -14.76 -6.35
CA GLY A 19 -19.67 -15.27 -7.62
C GLY A 19 -20.20 -16.68 -7.50
N ILE A 20 -21.27 -16.94 -8.23
CA ILE A 20 -21.89 -18.25 -8.37
C ILE A 20 -22.04 -18.53 -9.87
N TYR A 21 -21.57 -19.69 -10.30
CA TYR A 21 -21.59 -20.08 -11.71
C TYR A 21 -22.14 -21.48 -11.88
N ASN A 22 -23.12 -21.62 -12.77
CA ASN A 22 -23.59 -22.92 -13.21
C ASN A 22 -22.75 -23.34 -14.41
N THR A 23 -21.93 -24.39 -14.25
CA THR A 23 -20.99 -24.82 -15.29
C THR A 23 -21.69 -25.46 -16.50
N GLU A 24 -22.92 -25.95 -16.32
CA GLU A 24 -23.73 -26.59 -17.36
C GLU A 24 -24.50 -25.54 -18.18
N THR A 25 -25.24 -24.66 -17.51
CA THR A 25 -26.04 -23.62 -18.18
C THR A 25 -25.23 -22.39 -18.57
N LYS A 26 -24.01 -22.24 -18.02
CA LYS A 26 -23.14 -21.06 -18.18
C LYS A 26 -23.72 -19.78 -17.59
N GLU A 27 -24.78 -19.89 -16.78
CA GLU A 27 -25.36 -18.76 -16.07
C GLU A 27 -24.48 -18.34 -14.90
N TYR A 28 -24.38 -17.03 -14.69
CA TYR A 28 -23.51 -16.41 -13.71
C TYR A 28 -24.28 -15.40 -12.86
N TYR A 29 -24.03 -15.45 -11.56
CA TYR A 29 -24.53 -14.51 -10.58
C TYR A 29 -23.37 -13.92 -9.79
N PHE A 30 -23.43 -12.63 -9.50
CA PHE A 30 -22.45 -11.92 -8.71
C PHE A 30 -23.12 -10.88 -7.82
N ASP A 31 -22.65 -10.78 -6.59
CA ASP A 31 -23.10 -9.75 -5.65
C ASP A 31 -21.95 -9.37 -4.71
N ILE A 32 -22.08 -8.23 -4.04
CA ILE A 32 -21.07 -7.67 -3.14
C ILE A 32 -21.57 -7.77 -1.70
N ILE A 33 -20.73 -8.31 -0.81
CA ILE A 33 -20.89 -8.10 0.63
C ILE A 33 -20.64 -6.62 0.91
N PRO A 34 -21.62 -5.86 1.44
CA PRO A 34 -21.51 -4.42 1.64
C PRO A 34 -20.31 -4.04 2.51
N LEU A 35 -19.73 -2.87 2.23
CA LEU A 35 -18.53 -2.39 2.91
C LEU A 35 -18.73 -2.22 4.43
N GLU A 36 -19.95 -1.92 4.89
CA GLU A 36 -20.30 -1.79 6.31
C GLU A 36 -19.97 -3.04 7.16
N TYR A 37 -19.98 -4.23 6.54
CA TYR A 37 -19.57 -5.48 7.19
C TYR A 37 -18.06 -5.56 7.48
N TYR A 38 -17.29 -4.60 6.99
CA TYR A 38 -15.84 -4.46 7.19
C TYR A 38 -15.44 -3.16 7.90
N GLN A 39 -16.41 -2.34 8.31
CA GLN A 39 -16.20 -1.02 8.94
C GLN A 39 -16.79 -0.89 10.35
N THR A 40 -17.43 -1.95 10.84
CA THR A 40 -18.19 -1.93 12.09
C THR A 40 -17.93 -3.20 12.88
N LYS A 41 -18.54 -3.31 14.07
CA LYS A 41 -18.51 -4.53 14.90
C LYS A 41 -18.96 -5.80 14.17
N LEU A 42 -19.70 -5.67 13.06
CA LEU A 42 -20.07 -6.78 12.17
C LEU A 42 -18.84 -7.55 11.67
N PHE A 43 -17.69 -6.89 11.51
CA PHE A 43 -16.45 -7.54 11.10
C PHE A 43 -15.91 -8.45 12.21
N GLU A 44 -15.93 -7.98 13.46
CA GLU A 44 -15.42 -8.72 14.62
C GLU A 44 -16.21 -10.01 14.86
N THR A 45 -17.54 -9.95 14.70
CA THR A 45 -18.44 -11.10 14.80
C THR A 45 -18.55 -11.91 13.50
N LYS A 46 -17.80 -11.53 12.46
CA LYS A 46 -17.75 -12.18 11.14
C LYS A 46 -19.09 -12.28 10.42
N GLU A 47 -19.99 -11.31 10.59
CA GLU A 47 -21.31 -11.31 9.95
C GLU A 47 -21.25 -11.31 8.41
N TYR A 48 -20.10 -10.93 7.82
CA TYR A 48 -19.88 -11.08 6.39
C TYR A 48 -20.03 -12.54 5.92
N GLN A 49 -19.70 -13.54 6.76
CA GLN A 49 -19.90 -14.96 6.44
C GLN A 49 -21.39 -15.32 6.38
N ASN A 50 -22.23 -14.69 7.22
CA ASN A 50 -23.68 -14.85 7.16
C ASN A 50 -24.27 -14.14 5.94
N TYR A 51 -23.70 -13.00 5.55
CA TYR A 51 -24.13 -12.29 4.35
C TYR A 51 -23.87 -13.10 3.07
N VAL A 52 -22.80 -13.90 3.02
CA VAL A 52 -22.56 -14.85 1.91
C VAL A 52 -23.75 -15.79 1.72
N ILE A 53 -24.35 -16.30 2.80
CA ILE A 53 -25.53 -17.18 2.72
C ILE A 53 -26.68 -16.46 2.01
N GLN A 54 -26.92 -15.19 2.35
CA GLN A 54 -27.98 -14.40 1.72
C GLN A 54 -27.74 -14.21 0.21
N ILE A 55 -26.49 -13.96 -0.18
CA ILE A 55 -26.10 -13.86 -1.59
C ILE A 55 -26.34 -15.19 -2.31
N VAL A 56 -25.91 -16.30 -1.72
CA VAL A 56 -26.02 -17.63 -2.33
C VAL A 56 -27.47 -18.10 -2.42
N ASP A 57 -28.30 -17.87 -1.40
CA ASP A 57 -29.73 -18.21 -1.44
C ASP A 57 -30.43 -17.46 -2.59
N LYS A 58 -30.18 -16.15 -2.75
CA LYS A 58 -30.70 -15.37 -3.90
C LYS A 58 -30.21 -15.91 -5.24
N ALA A 59 -28.94 -16.29 -5.32
CA ALA A 59 -28.37 -16.86 -6.53
C ALA A 59 -29.00 -18.22 -6.86
N PHE A 60 -29.25 -19.06 -5.86
CA PHE A 60 -29.86 -20.37 -6.02
C PHE A 60 -31.29 -20.26 -6.53
N ASP A 61 -32.07 -19.32 -5.99
CA ASP A 61 -33.42 -19.04 -6.50
C ASP A 61 -33.39 -18.58 -7.96
N LYS A 62 -32.46 -17.67 -8.31
CA LYS A 62 -32.35 -17.11 -9.66
C LYS A 62 -31.84 -18.12 -10.70
N LEU A 63 -30.91 -18.98 -10.31
CA LEU A 63 -30.30 -20.02 -11.15
C LEU A 63 -31.08 -21.35 -11.09
N ASN A 64 -32.20 -21.39 -10.37
CA ASN A 64 -33.02 -22.58 -10.14
C ASN A 64 -32.22 -23.79 -9.61
N VAL A 65 -31.30 -23.53 -8.67
CA VAL A 65 -30.39 -24.57 -8.14
C VAL A 65 -31.17 -25.58 -7.31
N THR A 66 -31.02 -26.85 -7.67
CA THR A 66 -31.68 -27.96 -6.98
C THR A 66 -30.70 -28.77 -6.14
N LYS A 67 -31.20 -29.53 -5.18
CA LYS A 67 -30.37 -30.44 -4.35
C LYS A 67 -29.74 -31.61 -5.12
N LYS A 68 -30.02 -31.74 -6.42
CA LYS A 68 -29.39 -32.74 -7.30
C LYS A 68 -28.03 -32.27 -7.81
N GLU A 69 -27.79 -30.96 -7.83
CA GLU A 69 -26.55 -30.39 -8.34
C GLU A 69 -25.45 -30.45 -7.27
N SER A 70 -24.27 -30.90 -7.65
CA SER A 70 -23.08 -30.78 -6.80
C SER A 70 -22.59 -29.34 -6.78
N ILE A 71 -22.22 -28.86 -5.59
CA ILE A 71 -21.68 -27.52 -5.35
C ILE A 71 -20.20 -27.62 -5.00
N GLU A 72 -19.36 -26.92 -5.76
CA GLU A 72 -17.94 -26.74 -5.51
C GLU A 72 -17.69 -25.35 -4.94
N ILE A 73 -16.99 -25.27 -3.82
CA ILE A 73 -16.73 -24.00 -3.12
C ILE A 73 -15.23 -23.80 -2.98
N CYS A 74 -14.77 -22.58 -3.24
CA CYS A 74 -13.43 -22.18 -2.90
C CYS A 74 -13.13 -22.45 -1.41
N PRO A 75 -11.92 -22.94 -1.03
CA PRO A 75 -11.61 -23.27 0.36
C PRO A 75 -11.52 -22.06 1.30
N GLY A 76 -11.69 -20.83 0.79
CA GLY A 76 -11.62 -19.60 1.55
C GLY A 76 -12.50 -19.62 2.82
N TYR A 77 -11.98 -19.04 3.90
CA TYR A 77 -12.68 -18.97 5.19
C TYR A 77 -13.96 -18.14 5.11
N ILE A 78 -14.10 -17.26 4.10
CA ILE A 78 -15.30 -16.45 3.92
C ILE A 78 -16.57 -17.31 3.75
N PHE A 79 -16.40 -18.56 3.31
CA PHE A 79 -17.48 -19.52 3.06
C PHE A 79 -17.77 -20.46 4.23
N ASP A 80 -17.17 -20.30 5.41
CA ASP A 80 -17.31 -21.29 6.49
C ASP A 80 -18.78 -21.47 6.94
N ASN A 81 -19.50 -20.39 7.19
CA ASN A 81 -20.93 -20.48 7.55
C ASN A 81 -21.80 -20.99 6.39
N LEU A 82 -21.40 -20.72 5.13
CA LEU A 82 -22.09 -21.25 3.96
C LEU A 82 -21.99 -22.78 3.90
N LYS A 83 -20.82 -23.35 4.19
CA LYS A 83 -20.60 -24.81 4.19
C LYS A 83 -21.51 -25.50 5.20
N GLU A 84 -21.64 -24.93 6.41
CA GLU A 84 -22.57 -25.41 7.43
C GLU A 84 -24.03 -25.31 6.96
N HIS A 85 -24.40 -24.15 6.41
CA HIS A 85 -25.74 -23.89 5.90
C HIS A 85 -26.17 -24.87 4.80
N LEU A 86 -25.31 -25.14 3.83
CA LEU A 86 -25.57 -26.09 2.75
C LEU A 86 -25.73 -27.52 3.28
N THR A 87 -24.90 -27.91 4.26
CA THR A 87 -25.02 -29.21 4.94
C THR A 87 -26.39 -29.34 5.61
N LEU A 88 -26.81 -28.33 6.37
CA LEU A 88 -28.10 -28.31 7.07
C LEU A 88 -29.29 -28.35 6.10
N LYS A 89 -29.21 -27.65 4.97
CA LYS A 89 -30.25 -27.68 3.92
C LYS A 89 -30.19 -28.95 3.06
N GLY A 90 -29.17 -29.81 3.21
CA GLY A 90 -29.03 -31.06 2.47
C GLY A 90 -28.58 -30.89 1.02
N TYR A 91 -27.80 -29.83 0.74
CA TYR A 91 -27.14 -29.65 -0.56
C TYR A 91 -25.79 -30.40 -0.58
N PRO A 92 -25.48 -31.18 -1.64
CA PRO A 92 -24.21 -31.86 -1.74
C PRO A 92 -23.11 -30.87 -2.15
N TRP A 93 -22.15 -30.63 -1.25
CA TRP A 93 -21.04 -29.70 -1.51
C TRP A 93 -19.67 -30.31 -1.22
N LYS A 94 -18.62 -29.76 -1.84
CA LYS A 94 -17.21 -30.06 -1.52
C LYS A 94 -16.33 -28.82 -1.69
N ASN A 95 -15.21 -28.78 -0.99
CA ASN A 95 -14.16 -27.81 -1.28
C ASN A 95 -13.50 -28.18 -2.61
N SER A 96 -13.31 -27.19 -3.48
CA SER A 96 -12.61 -27.33 -4.75
C SER A 96 -11.76 -26.10 -4.98
N LYS A 97 -10.58 -26.28 -5.58
CA LYS A 97 -9.82 -25.14 -6.08
C LYS A 97 -10.54 -24.65 -7.34
N ILE A 98 -11.19 -23.49 -7.24
CA ILE A 98 -11.86 -22.88 -8.39
C ILE A 98 -10.79 -22.27 -9.29
N GLU A 99 -10.80 -22.70 -10.55
CA GLU A 99 -9.92 -22.19 -11.61
C GLU A 99 -10.74 -22.06 -12.91
N GLY A 100 -10.31 -21.18 -13.81
CA GLY A 100 -10.96 -21.00 -15.12
C GLY A 100 -12.14 -20.02 -15.08
N ASP A 101 -13.23 -20.34 -15.79
CA ASP A 101 -14.34 -19.43 -16.10
C ASP A 101 -14.87 -18.62 -14.90
N LEU A 102 -15.14 -19.29 -13.76
CA LEU A 102 -15.69 -18.61 -12.59
C LEU A 102 -14.68 -17.63 -11.99
N GLN A 103 -13.42 -18.05 -11.84
CA GLN A 103 -12.37 -17.20 -11.27
C GLN A 103 -12.18 -15.93 -12.10
N ASP A 104 -12.11 -16.07 -13.42
CA ASP A 104 -11.94 -14.93 -14.33
C ASP A 104 -13.15 -13.97 -14.27
N LYS A 105 -14.37 -14.51 -14.25
CA LYS A 105 -15.60 -13.71 -14.14
C LYS A 105 -15.72 -12.97 -12.81
N VAL A 106 -15.33 -13.60 -11.72
CA VAL A 106 -15.41 -13.03 -10.36
C VAL A 106 -14.38 -11.94 -10.17
N GLU A 107 -13.15 -12.14 -10.63
CA GLU A 107 -12.13 -11.09 -10.66
C GLU A 107 -12.57 -9.93 -11.57
N GLU A 108 -13.05 -10.18 -12.79
CA GLU A 108 -13.54 -9.12 -13.69
C GLU A 108 -14.71 -8.32 -13.08
N SER A 109 -15.69 -8.99 -12.47
CA SER A 109 -16.83 -8.33 -11.83
C SER A 109 -16.38 -7.49 -10.63
N PHE A 110 -15.42 -7.98 -9.85
CA PHE A 110 -14.83 -7.22 -8.76
C PHE A 110 -14.00 -6.02 -9.24
N GLU A 111 -13.25 -6.17 -10.34
CA GLU A 111 -12.55 -5.07 -11.00
C GLU A 111 -13.52 -3.95 -11.41
N GLN A 112 -14.64 -4.28 -12.06
CA GLN A 112 -15.66 -3.30 -12.43
C GLN A 112 -16.26 -2.62 -11.20
N TYR A 113 -16.51 -3.38 -10.13
CA TYR A 113 -16.99 -2.84 -8.87
C TYR A 113 -16.02 -1.79 -8.29
N VAL A 114 -14.73 -2.09 -8.15
CA VAL A 114 -13.78 -1.11 -7.59
C VAL A 114 -13.53 0.08 -8.53
N ILE A 115 -13.64 -0.11 -9.85
CA ILE A 115 -13.61 0.99 -10.82
C ILE A 115 -14.80 1.92 -10.61
N SER A 116 -15.99 1.37 -10.34
CA SER A 116 -17.19 2.16 -10.05
C SER A 116 -17.08 2.98 -8.75
N LEU A 117 -16.24 2.54 -7.81
CA LEU A 117 -15.85 3.31 -6.62
C LEU A 117 -14.83 4.43 -6.91
N GLY A 118 -14.36 4.55 -8.15
CA GLY A 118 -13.43 5.59 -8.60
C GLY A 118 -11.96 5.13 -8.71
N LEU A 119 -11.66 3.85 -8.51
CA LEU A 119 -10.30 3.34 -8.68
C LEU A 119 -9.93 3.33 -10.18
N PRO A 120 -8.80 3.97 -10.60
CA PRO A 120 -8.44 4.04 -12.01
C PRO A 120 -8.19 2.65 -12.62
N SER A 121 -8.72 2.40 -13.83
CA SER A 121 -8.62 1.09 -14.48
C SER A 121 -7.18 0.63 -14.74
N ASN A 122 -6.24 1.55 -14.99
CA ASN A 122 -4.81 1.24 -15.08
C ASN A 122 -4.18 0.85 -13.72
N PHE A 123 -4.78 1.29 -12.62
CA PHE A 123 -4.39 0.88 -11.28
C PHE A 123 -4.86 -0.55 -10.98
N VAL A 124 -5.97 -0.94 -11.60
CA VAL A 124 -6.62 -2.25 -11.48
C VAL A 124 -5.91 -3.31 -12.34
N LYS A 125 -5.82 -3.10 -13.66
CA LYS A 125 -5.30 -4.08 -14.66
C LYS A 125 -3.88 -4.61 -14.42
N HIS A 126 -3.07 -3.92 -13.62
CA HIS A 126 -1.69 -4.32 -13.31
C HIS A 126 -1.55 -5.07 -11.99
N ALA A 127 -2.64 -5.60 -11.42
CA ALA A 127 -2.60 -6.41 -10.22
C ALA A 127 -3.39 -7.70 -10.45
N ARG A 128 -2.72 -8.74 -10.96
CA ARG A 128 -3.21 -10.10 -10.75
C ARG A 128 -3.17 -10.35 -9.24
N PHE A 129 -4.26 -10.87 -8.69
CA PHE A 129 -4.48 -11.14 -7.27
C PHE A 129 -4.65 -9.85 -6.45
N ALA A 130 -5.91 -9.58 -6.04
CA ALA A 130 -6.32 -8.68 -4.96
C ALA A 130 -5.27 -7.62 -4.57
N PHE A 131 -5.37 -6.45 -5.21
CA PHE A 131 -4.46 -5.30 -5.11
C PHE A 131 -3.66 -5.25 -3.80
N GLY A 132 -2.34 -5.36 -3.91
CA GLY A 132 -1.48 -5.29 -2.72
C GLY A 132 -1.82 -4.08 -1.86
N PHE A 133 -2.15 -4.31 -0.59
CA PHE A 133 -2.66 -3.31 0.37
C PHE A 133 -1.97 -1.94 0.26
N HIS A 134 -0.64 -1.92 0.22
CA HIS A 134 0.14 -0.68 0.17
C HIS A 134 -0.01 0.11 -1.13
N ARG A 135 -0.32 -0.57 -2.24
CA ARG A 135 -0.63 0.08 -3.51
C ARG A 135 -1.97 0.80 -3.40
N LEU A 136 -3.02 0.14 -2.89
CA LEU A 136 -4.30 0.79 -2.63
C LEU A 136 -4.18 1.94 -1.65
N LEU A 137 -3.38 1.78 -0.59
CA LEU A 137 -3.14 2.83 0.39
C LEU A 137 -2.55 4.11 -0.23
N LYS A 138 -1.72 4.00 -1.29
CA LYS A 138 -1.23 5.18 -2.03
C LYS A 138 -2.38 5.95 -2.69
N TRP A 139 -3.32 5.23 -3.31
CA TRP A 139 -4.49 5.84 -3.92
C TRP A 139 -5.40 6.47 -2.85
N VAL A 140 -5.57 5.82 -1.70
CA VAL A 140 -6.32 6.37 -0.56
C VAL A 140 -5.69 7.66 -0.07
N PHE A 141 -4.37 7.68 0.20
CA PHE A 141 -3.67 8.85 0.73
C PHE A 141 -3.64 10.04 -0.24
N ALA A 142 -3.75 9.80 -1.54
CA ALA A 142 -3.89 10.87 -2.52
C ALA A 142 -5.18 11.70 -2.36
N ASP A 143 -6.21 11.14 -1.69
CA ASP A 143 -7.44 11.85 -1.33
C ASP A 143 -8.06 11.26 -0.06
N PHE A 144 -7.31 11.35 1.04
CA PHE A 144 -7.56 10.57 2.26
C PHE A 144 -8.96 10.75 2.82
N GLU A 145 -9.45 11.99 2.93
CA GLU A 145 -10.75 12.28 3.54
C GLU A 145 -11.92 11.62 2.81
N ASN A 146 -11.89 11.61 1.48
CA ASN A 146 -12.96 11.03 0.67
C ASN A 146 -12.79 9.51 0.54
N ARG A 147 -11.56 9.01 0.41
CA ARG A 147 -11.29 7.61 0.07
C ARG A 147 -11.19 6.69 1.26
N LYS A 148 -10.92 7.20 2.48
CA LYS A 148 -10.94 6.39 3.71
C LYS A 148 -12.30 5.74 3.97
N LEU A 149 -13.39 6.38 3.52
CA LEU A 149 -14.76 5.88 3.61
C LEU A 149 -15.00 4.64 2.74
N LEU A 150 -14.13 4.39 1.75
CA LEU A 150 -14.20 3.24 0.85
C LEU A 150 -13.35 2.06 1.36
N CYS A 151 -12.72 2.20 2.52
CA CYS A 151 -11.76 1.22 3.03
C CYS A 151 -12.38 0.25 4.04
N LYS A 152 -11.88 -0.98 4.04
CA LYS A 152 -12.15 -1.97 5.10
C LYS A 152 -11.41 -1.57 6.38
N THR A 153 -12.02 -0.73 7.20
CA THR A 153 -11.36 -0.06 8.33
C THR A 153 -11.10 -0.98 9.52
N GLU A 154 -11.86 -2.05 9.70
CA GLU A 154 -11.66 -2.99 10.81
C GLU A 154 -10.50 -3.98 10.59
N TRP A 155 -9.77 -3.83 9.48
CA TRP A 155 -8.58 -4.64 9.23
C TRP A 155 -7.40 -4.21 10.08
N LYS A 156 -6.68 -5.20 10.64
CA LYS A 156 -5.42 -4.96 11.37
C LYS A 156 -4.42 -4.14 10.57
N SER A 157 -4.34 -4.37 9.26
CA SER A 157 -3.45 -3.59 8.37
C SER A 157 -3.90 -2.14 8.22
N TRP A 158 -5.21 -1.86 8.17
CA TRP A 158 -5.72 -0.49 8.16
C TRP A 158 -5.34 0.22 9.47
N ASN A 159 -5.71 -0.35 10.61
CA ASN A 159 -5.43 0.20 11.94
C ASN A 159 -3.94 0.48 12.16
N LYS A 160 -3.06 -0.32 11.55
CA LYS A 160 -1.61 -0.14 11.63
C LYS A 160 -1.08 0.98 10.73
N TRP A 161 -1.68 1.20 9.57
CA TRP A 161 -1.06 1.97 8.49
C TRP A 161 -1.84 3.21 8.05
N SER A 162 -3.10 3.40 8.47
CA SER A 162 -3.94 4.54 8.07
C SER A 162 -3.40 5.88 8.59
N ASP A 163 -2.79 5.86 9.77
CA ASP A 163 -2.42 7.06 10.52
C ASP A 163 -0.89 7.28 10.55
N VAL A 164 -0.16 6.69 9.59
CA VAL A 164 1.29 6.92 9.49
C VAL A 164 1.60 8.38 9.22
N ASP A 165 2.66 8.89 9.85
CA ASP A 165 3.17 10.23 9.57
C ASP A 165 3.49 10.40 8.09
N ARG A 166 3.04 11.53 7.54
CA ARG A 166 3.24 11.91 6.15
C ARG A 166 3.98 13.23 6.09
N SER A 167 5.13 13.24 5.45
CA SER A 167 5.84 14.46 5.06
C SER A 167 5.19 15.00 3.79
N ILE A 168 4.74 16.24 3.80
CA ILE A 168 3.99 16.83 2.69
C ILE A 168 4.61 18.19 2.35
N TYR A 169 5.12 18.33 1.14
CA TYR A 169 5.88 19.51 0.75
C TYR A 169 5.80 19.81 -0.74
N LYS A 170 6.08 21.06 -1.11
CA LYS A 170 6.19 21.48 -2.52
C LYS A 170 7.51 20.98 -3.12
N ASN A 171 7.45 20.43 -4.32
CA ASN A 171 8.59 19.89 -5.03
C ASN A 171 8.47 20.12 -6.54
N THR A 172 9.57 19.95 -7.28
CA THR A 172 9.60 19.94 -8.74
C THR A 172 10.06 18.57 -9.21
N LEU A 173 9.20 17.89 -9.98
CA LEU A 173 9.47 16.52 -10.43
C LEU A 173 10.58 16.47 -11.49
N LYS A 174 11.41 15.44 -11.44
CA LYS A 174 12.49 15.19 -12.42
C LYS A 174 12.18 14.02 -13.36
N TYR A 175 11.02 13.40 -13.22
CA TYR A 175 10.55 12.26 -13.99
C TYR A 175 9.05 12.40 -14.22
N LYS A 176 8.51 11.66 -15.21
CA LYS A 176 7.08 11.62 -15.48
C LYS A 176 6.37 10.76 -14.43
N ASP A 177 5.21 11.22 -13.96
CA ASP A 177 4.38 10.49 -13.01
C ASP A 177 2.89 10.70 -13.33
N TYR A 178 1.99 10.16 -12.50
CA TYR A 178 0.56 10.39 -12.57
C TYR A 178 0.03 10.87 -11.23
N CYS A 179 -0.82 11.89 -11.24
CA CYS A 179 -1.51 12.34 -10.04
C CYS A 179 -2.54 11.29 -9.63
N LEU A 180 -2.33 10.66 -8.46
CA LEU A 180 -3.25 9.63 -7.96
C LEU A 180 -4.61 10.18 -7.52
N LYS A 181 -4.79 11.50 -7.43
CA LYS A 181 -6.10 12.11 -7.17
C LYS A 181 -6.92 12.27 -8.45
N CYS A 182 -6.43 13.02 -9.43
CA CYS A 182 -7.17 13.33 -10.66
C CYS A 182 -6.90 12.37 -11.83
N GLY A 183 -5.91 11.48 -11.73
CA GLY A 183 -5.51 10.52 -12.77
C GLY A 183 -4.73 11.11 -13.94
N LYS A 184 -4.53 12.42 -13.99
CA LYS A 184 -3.81 13.09 -15.09
C LYS A 184 -2.29 12.91 -14.96
N LYS A 185 -1.59 12.96 -16.10
CA LYS A 185 -0.13 12.92 -16.18
C LYS A 185 0.49 14.12 -15.46
N ILE A 186 1.65 13.89 -14.88
CA ILE A 186 2.56 14.90 -14.34
C ILE A 186 3.84 14.85 -15.17
N ASP A 187 4.17 15.94 -15.84
CA ASP A 187 5.35 16.03 -16.70
C ASP A 187 6.62 16.37 -15.91
N ILE A 188 7.77 16.24 -16.58
CA ILE A 188 9.06 16.61 -15.99
C ILE A 188 9.07 18.12 -15.74
N SER A 189 9.72 18.54 -14.65
CA SER A 189 9.90 19.94 -14.25
C SER A 189 8.62 20.67 -13.86
N THR A 190 7.51 19.96 -13.62
CA THR A 190 6.29 20.57 -13.07
C THR A 190 6.33 20.64 -11.55
N ASN A 191 5.74 21.70 -10.99
CA ASN A 191 5.52 21.82 -9.56
C ASN A 191 4.44 20.84 -9.09
N VAL A 192 4.70 20.20 -7.96
CA VAL A 192 3.80 19.22 -7.34
C VAL A 192 3.78 19.35 -5.82
N ILE A 193 2.75 18.78 -5.21
CA ILE A 193 2.80 18.38 -3.81
C ILE A 193 3.29 16.95 -3.74
N THR A 194 4.45 16.76 -3.10
CA THR A 194 4.99 15.43 -2.80
C THR A 194 4.60 15.05 -1.38
N MET A 195 4.05 13.84 -1.24
CA MET A 195 3.77 13.20 0.03
C MET A 195 4.67 11.97 0.18
N GLU A 196 5.46 11.92 1.25
CA GLU A 196 6.32 10.79 1.59
C GLU A 196 5.97 10.21 2.95
N TYR A 197 5.94 8.88 3.03
CA TYR A 197 5.64 8.15 4.26
C TYR A 197 6.31 6.77 4.22
N GLN A 198 6.21 6.04 5.33
CA GLN A 198 6.80 4.70 5.45
C GLN A 198 5.78 3.70 5.99
N THR A 199 5.63 2.58 5.28
CA THR A 199 4.97 1.38 5.81
C THR A 199 6.02 0.28 6.00
N LEU A 200 5.91 -0.85 5.27
CA LEU A 200 7.01 -1.81 5.14
C LEU A 200 8.19 -1.25 4.34
N LYS A 201 7.90 -0.32 3.42
CA LYS A 201 8.88 0.34 2.56
C LYS A 201 8.54 1.84 2.45
N PRO A 202 9.53 2.71 2.20
CA PRO A 202 9.27 4.10 1.84
C PRO A 202 8.33 4.19 0.64
N SER A 203 7.40 5.13 0.70
CA SER A 203 6.45 5.42 -0.37
C SER A 203 6.40 6.91 -0.64
N THR A 204 6.24 7.25 -1.91
CA THR A 204 6.11 8.61 -2.42
C THR A 204 4.86 8.68 -3.27
N ILE A 205 4.09 9.75 -3.13
CA ILE A 205 2.93 10.14 -3.94
C ILE A 205 3.18 11.56 -4.42
N ASN A 206 2.93 11.82 -5.71
CA ASN A 206 2.98 13.17 -6.27
C ASN A 206 1.59 13.57 -6.74
N LEU A 207 1.17 14.77 -6.37
CA LEU A 207 -0.12 15.34 -6.72
C LEU A 207 0.08 16.67 -7.43
N HIS A 208 -0.82 17.00 -8.37
CA HIS A 208 -0.90 18.38 -8.86
C HIS A 208 -1.22 19.33 -7.68
N PRO A 209 -0.69 20.56 -7.66
CA PRO A 209 -0.94 21.51 -6.58
C PRO A 209 -2.43 21.73 -6.28
N GLU A 210 -3.25 21.85 -7.32
CA GLU A 210 -4.71 22.01 -7.23
C GLU A 210 -5.46 20.78 -6.73
N CYS A 211 -4.81 19.60 -6.73
CA CYS A 211 -5.39 18.37 -6.20
C CYS A 211 -5.22 18.26 -4.67
N PHE A 212 -4.34 19.03 -4.06
CA PHE A 212 -4.09 18.96 -2.63
C PHE A 212 -4.81 20.10 -1.88
N THR A 213 -5.64 19.74 -0.91
CA THR A 213 -6.44 20.69 -0.11
C THR A 213 -6.06 20.68 1.37
N GLY A 214 -5.05 19.90 1.77
CA GLY A 214 -4.59 19.80 3.15
C GLY A 214 -3.48 20.80 3.48
N GLU A 215 -2.92 20.65 4.68
CA GLU A 215 -1.76 21.43 5.11
C GLU A 215 -0.44 20.76 4.72
N LEU A 216 0.58 21.58 4.45
CA LEU A 216 1.93 21.08 4.27
C LEU A 216 2.49 20.64 5.62
N ASN A 217 3.27 19.57 5.60
CA ASN A 217 4.01 19.06 6.74
C ASN A 217 5.48 18.92 6.31
N GLU A 218 6.18 20.06 6.28
CA GLU A 218 7.55 20.16 5.76
C GLU A 218 8.60 19.67 6.78
N ILE A 219 8.46 18.41 7.20
CA ILE A 219 9.44 17.70 8.03
C ILE A 219 10.01 16.50 7.27
N PRO A 220 11.29 16.12 7.46
CA PRO A 220 11.84 14.92 6.85
C PRO A 220 11.01 13.68 7.19
N PRO A 221 10.74 12.79 6.22
CA PRO A 221 9.98 11.57 6.46
C PRO A 221 10.73 10.64 7.42
N ILE A 222 10.01 9.74 8.08
CA ILE A 222 10.56 8.85 9.12
C ILE A 222 11.84 8.13 8.66
N PHE A 223 11.86 7.61 7.42
CA PHE A 223 13.03 6.93 6.86
C PHE A 223 14.26 7.83 6.63
N LEU A 224 14.10 9.15 6.69
CA LEU A 224 15.19 10.14 6.68
C LEU A 224 15.45 10.77 8.06
N LYS A 225 14.49 10.68 9.00
CA LYS A 225 14.70 11.13 10.40
C LYS A 225 15.82 10.33 11.08
N ARG A 226 15.91 9.03 10.78
CA ARG A 226 17.01 8.17 11.22
C ARG A 226 17.30 7.09 10.19
N PHE A 227 18.54 6.99 9.72
CA PHE A 227 18.92 5.98 8.74
C PHE A 227 20.32 5.43 8.93
N LYS A 228 20.55 4.28 8.30
CA LYS A 228 21.81 3.56 8.21
C LYS A 228 22.26 3.56 6.76
N THR A 229 23.49 3.97 6.47
CA THR A 229 24.06 3.89 5.12
C THR A 229 25.54 3.58 5.14
N THR A 230 26.04 3.06 4.02
CA THR A 230 27.47 2.82 3.83
C THR A 230 28.20 4.15 3.72
N PHE A 231 29.25 4.29 4.50
CA PHE A 231 30.14 5.44 4.48
C PHE A 231 31.44 5.11 3.75
N TYR A 232 31.89 6.02 2.91
CA TYR A 232 33.15 5.91 2.18
C TYR A 232 34.09 7.04 2.61
N PRO A 233 35.22 6.74 3.28
CA PRO A 233 36.17 7.75 3.72
C PRO A 233 36.85 8.43 2.52
N ALA A 234 37.10 9.73 2.63
CA ALA A 234 37.83 10.49 1.62
C ALA A 234 39.33 10.09 1.56
N ASN A 235 39.93 9.81 2.72
CA ASN A 235 41.26 9.22 2.84
C ASN A 235 41.21 8.02 3.81
N LYS A 236 41.44 6.80 3.31
CA LYS A 236 41.37 5.58 4.11
C LYS A 236 42.43 5.52 5.23
N LEU A 237 43.67 5.92 4.95
CA LEU A 237 44.80 5.80 5.89
C LEU A 237 44.63 6.72 7.10
N ASP A 238 44.25 7.99 6.86
CA ASP A 238 44.03 8.96 7.94
C ASP A 238 42.79 8.61 8.76
N PHE A 239 41.75 8.07 8.12
CA PHE A 239 40.50 7.75 8.78
C PHE A 239 40.63 6.58 9.77
N ILE A 240 41.40 5.54 9.44
CA ILE A 240 41.64 4.39 10.34
C ILE A 240 42.29 4.84 11.66
N ASN A 241 43.20 5.82 11.58
CA ASN A 241 43.99 6.26 12.73
C ASN A 241 43.23 7.26 13.63
N ASN A 242 42.17 7.91 13.13
CA ASN A 242 41.47 8.95 13.87
C ASN A 242 39.98 9.04 13.48
N ILE A 243 39.20 8.01 13.85
CA ILE A 243 37.77 7.97 13.57
C ILE A 243 37.04 9.03 14.44
N PRO A 244 36.44 10.07 13.85
CA PRO A 244 35.68 11.05 14.62
C PRO A 244 34.43 10.40 15.21
N LYS A 245 34.18 10.66 16.50
CA LYS A 245 33.00 10.12 17.21
C LYS A 245 31.68 10.67 16.67
N SER A 246 31.66 11.96 16.30
CA SER A 246 30.49 12.66 15.76
C SER A 246 30.84 13.41 14.48
N VAL A 247 30.02 13.25 13.46
CA VAL A 247 30.15 13.90 12.14
C VAL A 247 28.79 14.44 11.69
N TYR A 248 28.79 15.30 10.69
CA TYR A 248 27.59 15.98 10.18
C TYR A 248 27.46 15.81 8.68
N LEU A 249 26.23 15.88 8.18
CA LEU A 249 25.98 15.96 6.74
C LEU A 249 25.97 17.42 6.28
N LYS A 250 26.73 17.71 5.24
CA LYS A 250 26.76 19.03 4.61
C LYS A 250 26.59 18.91 3.11
N LYS A 251 25.70 19.73 2.55
CA LYS A 251 25.59 19.89 1.10
C LYS A 251 26.73 20.78 0.62
N ILE A 252 27.46 20.32 -0.39
CA ILE A 252 28.42 21.13 -1.15
C ILE A 252 28.11 20.91 -2.63
N HIS A 253 27.74 21.97 -3.35
CA HIS A 253 27.17 21.90 -4.70
C HIS A 253 25.95 20.94 -4.76
N ASN A 254 26.03 19.88 -5.57
CA ASN A 254 24.95 18.90 -5.76
C ASN A 254 25.23 17.54 -5.09
N ASN A 255 26.14 17.49 -4.11
CA ASN A 255 26.47 16.26 -3.39
C ASN A 255 26.37 16.46 -1.87
N VAL A 256 26.22 15.35 -1.14
CA VAL A 256 26.19 15.34 0.32
C VAL A 256 27.50 14.76 0.83
N PHE A 257 28.19 15.54 1.66
CA PHE A 257 29.44 15.16 2.26
C PHE A 257 29.28 14.94 3.75
N VAL A 258 30.11 14.07 4.30
CA VAL A 258 30.27 13.88 5.74
C VAL A 258 31.44 14.74 6.19
N ILE A 259 31.20 15.64 7.14
CA ILE A 259 32.21 16.55 7.69
C ILE A 259 32.35 16.39 9.21
N ASN A 260 33.50 16.74 9.76
CA ASN A 260 33.65 16.83 11.22
C ASN A 260 33.16 18.20 11.75
N TYR A 261 33.25 18.40 13.06
CA TYR A 261 32.86 19.66 13.73
C TYR A 261 33.66 20.90 13.28
N GLN A 262 34.86 20.71 12.72
CA GLN A 262 35.70 21.78 12.19
C GLN A 262 35.35 22.11 10.73
N GLY A 263 34.45 21.36 10.10
CA GLY A 263 34.09 21.51 8.69
C GLY A 263 34.99 20.75 7.72
N ASN A 264 35.94 19.96 8.21
CA ASN A 264 36.83 19.17 7.36
C ASN A 264 36.08 17.99 6.73
N LEU A 265 36.35 17.72 5.46
CA LEU A 265 35.78 16.60 4.73
C LEU A 265 36.28 15.27 5.29
N ILE A 266 35.35 14.40 5.68
CA ILE A 266 35.62 13.06 6.20
C ILE A 266 35.31 12.00 5.15
N GLY A 267 34.26 12.18 4.34
CA GLY A 267 33.92 11.26 3.27
C GLY A 267 32.58 11.53 2.60
N TYR A 268 32.03 10.50 1.95
CA TYR A 268 30.83 10.59 1.13
C TYR A 268 29.86 9.43 1.40
N LEU A 269 28.59 9.64 0.99
CA LEU A 269 27.51 8.65 1.12
C LEU A 269 27.30 7.91 -0.20
N LYS A 270 26.53 6.82 -0.14
CA LYS A 270 25.97 6.19 -1.34
C LYS A 270 24.98 7.14 -2.04
N LYS A 271 25.08 7.25 -3.38
CA LYS A 271 24.37 8.23 -4.22
C LYS A 271 22.84 8.18 -4.15
N ASP A 272 22.25 7.03 -3.84
CA ASP A 272 20.79 6.82 -3.84
C ASP A 272 20.06 7.66 -2.79
N LEU A 273 20.73 8.04 -1.70
CA LEU A 273 20.14 8.84 -0.63
C LEU A 273 20.37 10.35 -0.78
N GLU A 274 21.39 10.74 -1.55
CA GLU A 274 21.88 12.12 -1.61
C GLU A 274 20.81 13.10 -2.08
N GLN A 275 20.04 12.76 -3.11
CA GLN A 275 19.06 13.70 -3.68
C GLN A 275 17.98 14.09 -2.67
N LYS A 276 17.48 13.14 -1.87
CA LYS A 276 16.48 13.42 -0.84
C LYS A 276 17.10 14.21 0.32
N LEU A 277 18.32 13.88 0.72
CA LEU A 277 19.04 14.63 1.76
C LEU A 277 19.33 16.07 1.33
N ILE A 278 19.76 16.29 0.09
CA ILE A 278 19.99 17.63 -0.47
C ILE A 278 18.73 18.49 -0.37
N PHE A 279 17.56 17.93 -0.69
CA PHE A 279 16.29 18.64 -0.59
C PHE A 279 16.08 19.17 0.83
N TRP A 280 16.20 18.31 1.84
CA TRP A 280 15.95 18.69 3.24
C TRP A 280 17.07 19.54 3.87
N LEU A 281 18.33 19.34 3.47
CA LEU A 281 19.45 20.21 3.85
C LEU A 281 19.22 21.65 3.36
N ASN A 282 18.66 21.85 2.15
CA ASN A 282 18.31 23.18 1.65
C ASN A 282 17.17 23.84 2.44
N LYS A 283 16.34 23.03 3.12
CA LYS A 283 15.27 23.48 4.00
C LYS A 283 15.76 23.79 5.43
N GLY A 284 17.06 23.66 5.69
CA GLY A 284 17.68 23.97 6.98
C GLY A 284 17.72 22.82 7.97
N PHE A 285 17.32 21.60 7.58
CA PHE A 285 17.47 20.44 8.46
C PHE A 285 18.93 20.00 8.56
N GLU A 286 19.36 19.64 9.76
CA GLU A 286 20.71 19.13 10.02
C GLU A 286 20.67 17.66 10.45
N TRP A 287 21.71 16.90 10.12
CA TRP A 287 21.89 15.54 10.60
C TRP A 287 23.16 15.44 11.41
N GLU A 288 23.02 15.02 12.66
CA GLU A 288 24.13 14.50 13.46
C GLU A 288 24.28 13.02 13.15
N CYS A 289 25.53 12.60 12.95
CA CYS A 289 25.84 11.24 12.54
C CYS A 289 26.91 10.63 13.44
N ASN A 290 26.74 9.34 13.72
CA ASN A 290 27.74 8.52 14.40
C ASN A 290 28.30 7.48 13.43
N LEU A 291 29.62 7.33 13.43
CA LEU A 291 30.33 6.36 12.62
C LEU A 291 30.59 5.10 13.43
N ASN A 292 30.13 3.96 12.91
CA ASN A 292 30.40 2.64 13.48
C ASN A 292 31.19 1.79 12.49
N THR A 293 32.18 1.06 12.97
CA THR A 293 32.92 0.08 12.17
C THR A 293 32.05 -1.16 11.94
N LEU A 294 31.89 -1.58 10.68
CA LEU A 294 31.22 -2.84 10.31
C LEU A 294 32.23 -3.99 10.20
N ASN A 295 33.35 -3.74 9.54
CA ASN A 295 34.50 -4.62 9.34
C ASN A 295 35.70 -3.77 8.83
N GLN A 296 36.87 -4.39 8.60
CA GLN A 296 38.15 -3.67 8.35
C GLN A 296 38.09 -2.59 7.25
N ASP A 297 37.20 -2.74 6.26
CA ASP A 297 37.08 -1.83 5.10
C ASP A 297 35.69 -1.20 4.92
N SER A 298 34.74 -1.40 5.84
CA SER A 298 33.42 -0.78 5.72
C SER A 298 32.93 -0.16 7.02
N TYR A 299 32.30 1.00 6.85
CA TYR A 299 31.82 1.83 7.92
C TYR A 299 30.33 2.09 7.72
N LEU A 300 29.60 2.05 8.84
CA LEU A 300 28.18 2.35 8.89
C LEU A 300 28.01 3.76 9.45
N LEU A 301 27.29 4.60 8.72
CA LEU A 301 26.84 5.88 9.23
C LEU A 301 25.43 5.75 9.82
N LEU A 302 25.28 6.09 11.09
CA LEU A 302 24.00 6.29 11.76
C LEU A 302 23.68 7.77 11.77
N ALA A 303 22.80 8.22 10.90
CA ALA A 303 22.37 9.61 10.84
C ALA A 303 21.05 9.80 11.60
N LYS A 304 20.92 10.91 12.33
CA LYS A 304 19.69 11.34 13.00
C LYS A 304 19.48 12.83 12.77
N VAL A 305 18.27 13.23 12.40
CA VAL A 305 17.91 14.66 12.30
C VAL A 305 18.11 15.31 13.66
N LYS A 306 18.83 16.43 13.68
CA LYS A 306 18.97 17.28 14.86
C LYS A 306 17.65 18.03 15.04
N LEU A 307 16.89 17.65 16.06
CA LEU A 307 15.70 18.41 16.44
C LEU A 307 16.22 19.69 17.10
N THR A 308 16.01 20.83 16.45
CA THR A 308 16.09 22.11 17.14
C THR A 308 14.87 22.20 18.06
N ASN A 309 15.11 22.30 19.37
CA ASN A 309 14.07 22.63 20.36
C ASN A 309 13.37 23.93 19.97
#